data_AF-A0A7X5FC00-F1
#
_entry.id   AF-A0A7X5FC00-F1
#
_cell.length_a   1.000
_cell.length_b   1.000
_cell.length_c   1.000
_cell.angle_alpha   90.00
_cell.angle_beta   90.00
_cell.angle_gamma   90.00
#
_symmetry.space_group_name_H-M   'P 1'
#
loop_
_entity.id
_entity.type
_entity.pdbx_description
1 polymer ?
#
loop_
_entity_poly.entity_id
_entity_poly.type
_entity_poly.pdbx_seq_one_letter_code
_entity_poly.pdbx_strand_id
1 'polypeptide(L)'
;MADVAFCESRFRQFDKNGQVLRGVVNSADVGVMQINEKYHADTALRLGIDIYTLEGNMEYAKYLYDTQGTKPWVHSKHCWNTVREIAVK
;
A
#
# COMPACT_ATOMS: atom_id res chain seq x y z
N MET A 1 7.00 -6.40 2.12
CA MET A 1 5.67 -5.96 1.63
C MET A 1 4.54 -6.39 2.55
N ALA A 2 4.53 -7.61 3.13
CA ALA A 2 3.49 -8.02 4.07
C ALA A 2 3.36 -7.09 5.29
N ASP A 3 4.47 -6.74 5.96
CA ASP A 3 4.41 -5.83 7.11
C ASP A 3 3.89 -4.42 6.73
N VAL A 4 4.26 -3.95 5.54
CA VAL A 4 3.73 -2.69 4.99
C VAL A 4 2.22 -2.79 4.80
N ALA A 5 1.72 -3.83 4.12
CA ALA A 5 0.27 -4.04 3.94
C ALA A 5 -0.49 -4.15 5.28
N PHE A 6 0.11 -4.81 6.28
CA PHE A 6 -0.46 -4.84 7.62
C PHE A 6 -0.57 -3.44 8.21
N CYS A 7 0.51 -2.66 8.15
CA CYS A 7 0.57 -1.31 8.70
C CYS A 7 -0.36 -0.33 7.99
N GLU A 8 -0.49 -0.45 6.67
CA GLU A 8 -1.30 0.42 5.82
C GLU A 8 -2.81 0.15 5.95
N SER A 9 -3.24 -1.12 5.87
CA SER A 9 -4.66 -1.45 5.73
C SER A 9 -5.17 -2.55 6.65
N ARG A 10 -4.25 -3.22 7.38
CA ARG A 10 -4.50 -4.51 8.04
C ARG A 10 -4.97 -5.57 7.03
N PHE A 11 -4.30 -5.61 5.88
CA PHE A 11 -4.57 -6.55 4.78
C PHE A 11 -5.94 -6.40 4.09
N ARG A 12 -6.55 -5.21 4.16
CA ARG A 12 -7.88 -4.98 3.60
C ARG A 12 -7.81 -4.20 2.29
N GLN A 13 -8.30 -4.80 1.21
CA GLN A 13 -8.55 -4.09 -0.04
C GLN A 13 -9.88 -3.32 -0.02
N PHE A 14 -10.90 -3.88 0.63
CA PHE A 14 -12.25 -3.35 0.63
C PHE A 14 -12.73 -3.04 2.05
N ASP A 15 -13.67 -2.12 2.17
CA ASP A 15 -14.40 -1.84 3.39
C ASP A 15 -15.53 -2.86 3.63
N LYS A 16 -16.28 -2.68 4.72
CA LYS A 16 -17.39 -3.57 5.09
C LYS A 16 -18.56 -3.59 4.08
N ASN A 17 -18.61 -2.60 3.18
CA ASN A 17 -19.64 -2.46 2.16
C ASN A 17 -19.16 -2.96 0.78
N GLY A 18 -17.93 -3.48 0.69
CA GLY A 18 -17.32 -3.92 -0.57
C GLY A 18 -16.76 -2.77 -1.42
N GLN A 19 -16.70 -1.55 -0.90
CA GLN A 19 -16.06 -0.43 -1.59
C GLN A 19 -14.54 -0.48 -1.35
N VAL A 20 -13.75 0.06 -2.27
CA VAL A 20 -12.29 0.15 -2.08
C VAL A 20 -11.98 0.88 -0.79
N LEU A 21 -11.10 0.29 0.03
CA LEU A 21 -10.69 0.89 1.29
C LEU A 21 -9.98 2.21 1.01
N ARG A 22 -10.41 3.28 1.69
CA ARG A 22 -9.81 4.60 1.62
C ARG A 22 -9.11 4.97 2.92
N GLY A 23 -7.99 5.67 2.80
CA GLY A 23 -7.24 6.19 3.95
C GLY A 23 -8.06 7.15 4.79
N VAL A 24 -7.84 7.12 6.10
CA VAL A 24 -8.56 7.97 7.08
C VAL A 24 -8.07 9.41 7.01
N VAL A 25 -6.75 9.61 6.90
CA VAL A 25 -6.13 10.95 6.82
C VAL A 25 -6.20 11.51 5.41
N ASN A 26 -6.01 10.65 4.41
CA ASN A 26 -6.02 11.01 3.01
C ASN A 26 -6.87 10.01 2.23
N SER A 27 -8.05 10.46 1.80
CA SER A 27 -9.01 9.61 1.10
C SER A 27 -8.55 9.17 -0.30
N ALA A 28 -7.46 9.76 -0.81
CA ALA A 28 -6.81 9.36 -2.05
C ALA A 28 -5.92 8.10 -1.88
N ASP A 29 -5.62 7.67 -0.66
CA ASP A 29 -4.87 6.43 -0.43
C ASP A 29 -5.83 5.23 -0.51
N VAL A 30 -5.60 4.33 -1.46
CA VAL A 30 -6.55 3.26 -1.81
C VAL A 30 -6.01 1.86 -1.63
N GLY A 31 -6.90 0.97 -1.17
CA GLY A 31 -6.69 -0.47 -1.14
C GLY A 31 -5.67 -0.96 -0.13
N VAL A 32 -5.24 -2.20 -0.30
CA VAL A 32 -4.45 -2.96 0.68
C VAL A 32 -3.05 -2.35 0.91
N MET A 33 -2.50 -1.69 -0.10
CA MET A 33 -1.21 -1.02 -0.06
C MET A 33 -1.32 0.50 0.13
N GLN A 34 -2.54 1.04 0.31
CA GLN A 34 -2.79 2.48 0.49
C GLN A 34 -2.05 3.32 -0.55
N ILE A 35 -2.16 2.94 -1.84
CA ILE A 35 -1.53 3.67 -2.94
C ILE A 35 -2.26 5.00 -3.13
N ASN A 36 -1.51 6.10 -3.15
CA ASN A 36 -2.11 7.41 -3.38
C ASN A 36 -2.54 7.59 -4.86
N GLU A 37 -3.84 7.56 -5.13
CA GLU A 37 -4.40 7.61 -6.48
C GLU A 37 -4.07 8.93 -7.21
N LYS A 38 -3.95 10.05 -6.49
CA LYS A 38 -3.61 11.35 -7.07
C LYS A 38 -2.23 11.36 -7.74
N TYR A 39 -1.25 10.62 -7.20
CA TYR A 39 0.11 10.58 -7.75
C TYR A 39 0.35 9.40 -8.69
N HIS A 40 -0.47 8.35 -8.57
CA HIS A 40 -0.14 7.06 -9.15
C HIS A 40 -1.17 6.51 -10.13
N ALA A 41 -2.43 6.95 -10.12
CA ALA A 41 -3.47 6.42 -11.00
C ALA A 41 -3.09 6.55 -12.48
N ASP A 42 -2.61 7.72 -12.90
CA ASP A 42 -2.19 7.96 -14.29
C ASP A 42 -1.04 7.05 -14.75
N THR A 43 -0.09 6.78 -13.85
CA THR A 43 1.04 5.88 -14.17
C THR A 43 0.59 4.43 -14.20
N ALA A 44 -0.22 4.01 -13.23
CA ALA A 44 -0.79 2.66 -13.21
C ALA A 44 -1.63 2.39 -14.46
N LEU A 45 -2.47 3.34 -14.87
CA LEU A 45 -3.28 3.24 -16.08
C LEU A 45 -2.41 3.07 -17.34
N ARG A 46 -1.30 3.83 -17.47
CA ARG A 46 -0.35 3.67 -18.58
C ARG A 46 0.34 2.31 -18.59
N LEU A 47 0.47 1.66 -17.43
CA LEU A 47 1.01 0.31 -17.30
C LEU A 47 -0.06 -0.77 -17.48
N GLY A 48 -1.34 -0.39 -17.62
CA GLY A 48 -2.47 -1.33 -17.71
C GLY A 48 -2.86 -1.95 -16.37
N ILE A 49 -2.51 -1.32 -15.25
CA ILE A 49 -2.74 -1.83 -13.89
C ILE A 49 -3.88 -1.06 -13.22
N ASP A 50 -4.89 -1.78 -12.73
CA ASP A 50 -6.02 -1.21 -11.99
C ASP A 50 -5.79 -1.26 -10.47
N ILE A 51 -5.38 -0.13 -9.87
CA ILE A 51 -5.08 0.00 -8.44
C ILE A 51 -6.30 -0.14 -7.52
N TYR A 52 -7.52 -0.17 -8.06
CA TYR A 52 -8.76 -0.36 -7.31
C TYR A 52 -9.11 -1.84 -7.08
N THR A 53 -8.51 -2.74 -7.86
CA THR A 53 -8.59 -4.20 -7.65
C THR A 53 -7.54 -4.68 -6.65
N LEU A 54 -7.74 -5.85 -6.03
CA LEU A 54 -6.74 -6.42 -5.13
C LEU A 54 -5.45 -6.74 -5.89
N GLU A 55 -5.58 -7.38 -7.04
CA GLU A 55 -4.48 -7.81 -7.90
C GLU A 55 -3.66 -6.61 -8.38
N GLY A 56 -4.32 -5.60 -8.96
CA GLY A 56 -3.64 -4.42 -9.47
C GLY A 56 -3.06 -3.52 -8.37
N ASN A 57 -3.69 -3.47 -7.18
CA ASN A 57 -3.10 -2.76 -6.03
C ASN A 57 -1.78 -3.42 -5.58
N MET A 58 -1.74 -4.75 -5.51
CA MET A 58 -0.51 -5.48 -5.17
C MET A 58 0.55 -5.39 -6.28
N GLU A 59 0.13 -5.51 -7.54
CA GLU A 59 1.02 -5.40 -8.71
C GLU A 59 1.68 -4.02 -8.78
N TYR A 60 0.89 -2.95 -8.65
CA TYR A 60 1.44 -1.60 -8.68
C TYR A 60 2.32 -1.30 -7.46
N ALA A 61 1.97 -1.82 -6.28
CA ALA A 61 2.85 -1.71 -5.12
C ALA A 61 4.18 -2.44 -5.30
N LYS A 62 4.18 -3.59 -5.99
CA LYS A 62 5.43 -4.25 -6.39
C LYS A 62 6.24 -3.37 -7.35
N TYR A 63 5.61 -2.77 -8.36
CA TYR A 63 6.28 -1.82 -9.26
C TYR A 63 6.91 -0.64 -8.51
N LEU A 64 6.17 -0.03 -7.57
CA LEU A 64 6.70 1.03 -6.72
C LEU A 64 7.87 0.56 -5.86
N TYR A 65 7.79 -0.63 -5.27
CA TYR A 65 8.87 -1.19 -4.47
C TYR A 65 10.13 -1.44 -5.31
N ASP A 66 9.98 -2.03 -6.49
CA ASP A 66 11.10 -2.35 -7.38
C ASP A 66 11.80 -1.06 -7.88
N THR A 67 11.05 0.03 -8.04
CA THR A 67 11.58 1.31 -8.56
C THR A 67 12.02 2.30 -7.47
N GLN A 68 11.43 2.25 -6.28
CA GLN A 68 11.61 3.28 -5.22
C GLN A 68 11.90 2.69 -3.84
N GLY A 69 11.88 1.37 -3.68
CA GLY A 69 11.94 0.70 -2.38
C GLY A 69 10.74 1.05 -1.51
N THR A 70 10.96 1.26 -0.22
CA THR A 70 9.88 1.54 0.75
C THR A 70 9.52 3.03 0.87
N LYS A 71 10.07 3.90 0.02
CA LYS A 71 9.86 5.36 0.11
C LYS A 71 8.38 5.78 0.10
N PRO A 72 7.50 5.19 -0.73
CA PRO A 72 6.08 5.56 -0.74
C PRO A 72 5.36 5.32 0.59
N TRP A 73 5.86 4.39 1.43
CA TRP A 73 5.25 3.99 2.70
C TRP A 73 6.03 4.49 3.92
N VAL A 74 6.85 5.54 3.78
CA VAL A 74 7.68 6.06 4.87
C VAL A 74 6.85 6.54 6.07
N HIS A 75 5.60 6.98 5.84
CA HIS A 75 4.70 7.45 6.90
C HIS A 75 4.32 6.33 7.88
N SER A 76 4.19 5.09 7.41
CA SER A 76 3.91 3.91 8.24
C SER A 76 5.18 3.22 8.75
N LYS A 77 6.38 3.77 8.49
CA LYS A 77 7.67 3.16 8.85
C LYS A 77 7.78 2.76 10.31
N HIS A 78 7.23 3.56 11.22
CA HIS A 78 7.23 3.25 12.65
C HIS A 78 6.53 1.91 12.99
N CYS A 79 5.61 1.44 12.13
CA CYS A 79 4.89 0.20 12.32
C CYS A 79 5.62 -1.02 11.70
N TRP A 80 6.18 -0.90 10.49
CA TRP A 80 6.81 -2.02 9.77
C TRP A 80 8.34 -2.09 9.90
N ASN A 81 8.99 -1.03 10.37
CA ASN A 81 10.44 -0.98 10.62
C ASN A 81 10.73 -1.12 12.12
N THR A 82 10.09 -2.09 12.76
CA THR A 82 10.50 -2.54 14.09
C THR A 82 11.79 -3.34 13.91
N VAL A 83 12.88 -2.76 14.39
CA VAL A 83 14.16 -3.46 14.51
C VAL A 83 13.89 -4.78 15.24
N ARG A 84 14.36 -5.90 14.70
CA ARG A 84 14.35 -7.25 15.33
C ARG A 84 15.19 -7.28 16.63
N GLU A 85 15.11 -6.28 17.51
CA GLU A 85 15.84 -6.28 18.79
C GLU A 85 15.30 -7.28 19.81
N ILE A 86 14.18 -7.94 19.53
CA ILE A 86 13.66 -9.03 20.36
C ILE A 86 14.27 -10.40 19.96
N ALA A 87 15.14 -10.45 18.95
CA ALA A 87 15.78 -11.69 18.48
C ALA A 87 17.31 -11.64 18.56
N VAL A 88 17.85 -11.24 19.70
CA VAL A 88 19.17 -11.70 20.15
C VAL A 88 18.95 -12.37 21.50
N LYS A 89 19.29 -13.66 21.54
CA LYS A 89 19.14 -14.59 22.67
C LYS A 89 19.74 -14.08 23.97
#